data_AF-A0ABD2XRA9-F1
#
_entry.id   AF-A0ABD2XRA9-F1
#
_cell.length_a   1.000
_cell.length_b   1.000
_cell.length_c   1.000
_cell.angle_alpha   90.00
_cell.angle_beta   90.00
_cell.angle_gamma   90.00
#
_symmetry.space_group_name_H-M   'P 1'
#
loop_
_entity.id
_entity.type
_entity.pdbx_description
1 polymer ?
#
loop_
_entity_poly.entity_id
_entity_poly.type
_entity_poly.pdbx_seq_one_letter_code
_entity_poly.pdbx_strand_id
1 'polypeptide(L)'
;MAENSTRIKFCLNKDKQETFVERLEFQFLARDTTIDAKKAAILLTSIDTDAYELIKNLCALQKLSEKKYEELTKLMSNHFEPKPSELMERNNFDKASQEQGESIADFTARLKKLA
;
A
#
# COMPACT_ATOMS: atom_id res chain seq x y z
N MET A 1 -25.60 -7.34 -22.34
CA MET A 1 -24.79 -8.09 -21.35
C MET A 1 -24.06 -7.05 -20.52
N ALA A 2 -24.67 -6.59 -19.42
CA ALA A 2 -24.00 -5.64 -18.54
C ALA A 2 -23.07 -6.44 -17.62
N GLU A 3 -21.82 -6.62 -18.04
CA GLU A 3 -20.78 -7.08 -17.12
C GLU A 3 -20.71 -6.04 -16.00
N ASN A 4 -21.26 -6.42 -14.85
CA ASN A 4 -21.15 -5.66 -13.61
C ASN A 4 -19.67 -5.72 -13.21
N SER A 5 -18.88 -4.87 -13.86
CA SER A 5 -17.45 -4.81 -13.73
C SER A 5 -17.17 -4.31 -12.33
N THR A 6 -16.91 -5.22 -11.39
CA THR A 6 -16.53 -4.90 -10.01
C THR A 6 -15.31 -4.00 -10.08
N ARG A 7 -15.53 -2.69 -10.02
CA ARG A 7 -14.48 -1.69 -10.07
C ARG A 7 -13.87 -1.68 -8.68
N ILE A 8 -12.70 -2.29 -8.54
CA ILE A 8 -11.94 -2.20 -7.31
C ILE A 8 -11.67 -0.72 -7.07
N LYS A 9 -11.93 -0.27 -5.84
CA LYS A 9 -11.63 1.09 -5.40
C LYS A 9 -10.64 1.01 -4.25
N PHE A 10 -9.60 1.82 -4.32
CA PHE A 10 -8.71 2.09 -3.20
C PHE A 10 -9.11 3.42 -2.59
N CYS A 11 -9.20 3.47 -1.26
CA CYS A 11 -9.41 4.68 -0.50
C CYS A 11 -8.19 4.95 0.39
N LEU A 12 -7.53 6.08 0.12
CA LEU A 12 -6.50 6.64 0.97
C LEU A 12 -6.98 6.71 2.43
N ASN A 13 -6.17 6.18 3.35
CA ASN A 13 -6.43 6.12 4.81
C ASN A 13 -7.47 5.09 5.31
N LYS A 14 -8.00 4.22 4.44
CA LYS A 14 -8.90 3.12 4.85
C LYS A 14 -8.38 1.74 4.43
N ASP A 15 -7.86 1.64 3.22
CA ASP A 15 -7.44 0.37 2.64
C ASP A 15 -5.94 0.15 2.82
N LYS A 16 -5.55 -1.11 3.05
CA LYS A 16 -4.14 -1.53 3.00
C LYS A 16 -3.70 -1.66 1.54
N GLN A 17 -2.53 -1.12 1.23
CA GLN A 17 -2.03 -1.08 -0.13
C GLN A 17 -1.70 -2.49 -0.67
N GLU A 18 -1.14 -3.40 0.14
CA GLU A 18 -0.88 -4.79 -0.25
C GLU A 18 -2.16 -5.49 -0.72
N THR A 19 -3.22 -5.44 0.10
CA THR A 19 -4.51 -6.07 -0.20
C THR A 19 -5.14 -5.48 -1.47
N PHE A 20 -4.96 -4.18 -1.73
CA PHE A 20 -5.44 -3.56 -2.96
C PHE A 20 -4.66 -4.04 -4.20
N VAL A 21 -3.32 -4.11 -4.11
CA VAL A 21 -2.48 -4.60 -5.21
C VAL A 21 -2.80 -6.05 -5.54
N GLU A 22 -2.94 -6.92 -4.53
CA GLU A 22 -3.33 -8.32 -4.75
C GLU A 22 -4.66 -8.44 -5.49
N ARG A 23 -5.67 -7.66 -5.08
CA ARG A 23 -6.98 -7.66 -5.74
C ARG A 23 -6.88 -7.15 -7.19
N LEU A 24 -6.03 -6.15 -7.45
CA LEU A 24 -5.74 -5.66 -8.79
C LEU A 24 -5.08 -6.72 -9.67
N GLU A 25 -4.12 -7.50 -9.14
CA GLU A 25 -3.50 -8.62 -9.87
C GLU A 25 -4.55 -9.66 -10.29
N PHE A 26 -5.46 -10.03 -9.38
CA PHE A 26 -6.56 -10.93 -9.74
C PHE A 26 -7.47 -10.34 -10.82
N GLN A 27 -7.70 -9.02 -10.81
CA GLN A 27 -8.47 -8.36 -11.86
C GLN A 27 -7.73 -8.37 -13.21
N PHE A 28 -6.41 -8.21 -13.23
CA PHE A 28 -5.62 -8.30 -14.46
C PHE A 28 -5.61 -9.71 -15.01
N LEU A 29 -5.49 -10.71 -14.14
CA LEU A 29 -5.56 -12.12 -14.50
C LEU A 29 -6.92 -12.48 -15.09
N ALA A 30 -8.02 -12.05 -14.44
CA ALA A 30 -9.37 -12.33 -14.91
C ALA A 30 -9.74 -11.63 -16.23
N ARG A 31 -9.00 -10.58 -16.62
CA ARG A 31 -9.23 -9.79 -17.84
C ARG A 31 -8.16 -10.01 -18.91
N ASP A 32 -7.27 -10.99 -18.73
CA ASP A 32 -6.12 -11.26 -19.61
C ASP A 32 -5.34 -9.99 -20.00
N THR A 33 -5.19 -9.06 -19.05
CA THR A 33 -4.57 -7.76 -19.31
C THR A 33 -3.05 -7.88 -19.21
N THR A 34 -2.39 -8.08 -20.34
CA THR A 34 -0.92 -8.19 -20.44
C THR A 34 -0.23 -6.88 -20.79
N ILE A 35 -0.98 -5.87 -21.23
CA ILE A 35 -0.45 -4.56 -21.64
C ILE A 35 -0.23 -3.69 -20.40
N ASP A 36 1.03 -3.36 -20.13
CA ASP A 36 1.42 -2.58 -18.95
C ASP A 36 0.74 -1.21 -18.87
N ALA A 37 0.63 -0.50 -20.00
CA ALA A 37 -0.10 0.77 -20.07
C ALA A 37 -1.59 0.65 -19.67
N LYS A 38 -2.23 -0.49 -19.96
CA LYS A 38 -3.61 -0.75 -19.51
C LYS A 38 -3.65 -1.03 -18.01
N LYS A 39 -2.67 -1.76 -17.46
CA LYS A 39 -2.56 -1.99 -16.01
C LYS A 39 -2.37 -0.68 -15.25
N ALA A 40 -1.46 0.17 -15.72
CA ALA A 40 -1.23 1.50 -15.14
C ALA A 40 -2.50 2.37 -15.18
N ALA A 41 -3.21 2.41 -16.31
CA ALA A 41 -4.47 3.16 -16.42
C ALA A 41 -5.58 2.61 -15.49
N ILE A 42 -5.68 1.28 -15.35
CA ILE A 42 -6.64 0.66 -14.43
C ILE A 42 -6.29 1.02 -12.98
N LEU A 43 -5.02 0.96 -12.58
CA LEU A 43 -4.58 1.34 -11.24
C LEU A 43 -4.94 2.81 -10.96
N LEU A 44 -4.58 3.73 -11.86
CA LEU A 44 -4.85 5.17 -11.70
C LEU A 44 -6.33 5.54 -11.70
N THR A 45 -7.19 4.72 -12.30
CA THR A 45 -8.66 4.91 -12.29
C THR A 45 -9.37 4.17 -11.17
N SER A 46 -8.66 3.28 -10.47
CA SER A 46 -9.16 2.51 -9.33
C SER A 46 -8.83 3.18 -7.99
N ILE A 47 -7.90 4.11 -7.96
CA ILE A 47 -7.57 4.91 -6.77
C ILE A 47 -8.51 6.11 -6.61
N ASP A 48 -8.67 6.57 -5.38
CA ASP A 48 -9.38 7.81 -5.05
C ASP A 48 -8.55 9.06 -5.44
N THR A 49 -9.20 10.22 -5.39
CA THR A 49 -8.60 11.50 -5.77
C THR A 49 -7.38 11.85 -4.93
N ASP A 50 -7.42 11.60 -3.62
CA ASP A 50 -6.32 11.97 -2.73
C ASP A 50 -5.09 11.08 -2.99
N ALA A 51 -5.30 9.77 -3.19
CA ALA A 51 -4.25 8.85 -3.61
C ALA A 51 -3.66 9.21 -4.98
N TYR A 52 -4.51 9.64 -5.92
CA TYR A 52 -4.05 10.07 -7.25
C TYR A 52 -3.19 11.33 -7.17
N GLU A 53 -3.61 12.34 -6.40
CA GLU A 53 -2.82 13.57 -6.19
C GLU A 53 -1.49 13.28 -5.52
N LEU A 54 -1.46 12.37 -4.54
CA LEU A 54 -0.22 11.95 -3.89
C LEU A 54 0.75 11.30 -4.89
N ILE A 55 0.30 10.31 -5.65
CA ILE A 55 1.13 9.64 -6.67
C ILE A 55 1.61 10.65 -7.72
N LYS A 56 0.77 11.61 -8.09
CA LYS A 56 1.12 12.68 -9.02
C LYS A 56 2.20 13.60 -8.47
N ASN A 57 2.09 14.02 -7.21
CA ASN A 57 3.10 14.83 -6.53
C ASN A 57 4.43 14.07 -6.37
N LEU A 58 4.37 12.77 -6.09
CA LEU A 58 5.57 11.92 -6.03
C LEU A 58 6.22 11.69 -7.40
N CYS A 59 5.45 11.77 -8.49
CA CYS A 59 5.93 11.63 -9.87
C CYS A 59 6.37 12.96 -10.51
N ALA A 60 6.58 14.04 -9.75
CA ALA A 60 6.76 15.45 -10.15
C ALA A 60 7.58 15.80 -11.42
N LEU A 61 8.29 14.85 -12.05
CA LEU A 61 9.11 15.02 -13.25
C LEU A 61 8.64 14.21 -14.49
N GLN A 62 7.69 13.27 -14.36
CA GLN A 62 7.24 12.41 -15.47
C GLN A 62 5.72 12.26 -15.53
N LYS A 63 5.18 12.11 -16.74
CA LYS A 63 3.75 11.82 -16.93
C LYS A 63 3.41 10.45 -16.33
N LEU A 64 2.38 10.39 -15.49
CA LEU A 64 1.93 9.12 -14.88
C LEU A 64 1.51 8.08 -15.95
N SER A 65 1.14 8.55 -17.14
CA SER A 65 0.79 7.70 -18.30
C SER A 65 1.99 6.99 -18.93
N GLU A 66 3.22 7.42 -18.63
CA GLU A 66 4.45 6.85 -19.19
C GLU A 66 5.15 5.90 -18.21
N LYS A 67 4.74 5.89 -16.95
CA LYS A 67 5.31 4.99 -15.93
C LYS A 67 4.74 3.59 -16.04
N LYS A 68 5.60 2.61 -15.74
CA LYS A 68 5.19 1.21 -15.70
C LYS A 68 4.34 0.94 -14.46
N TYR A 69 3.47 -0.05 -14.57
CA TYR A 69 2.65 -0.50 -13.45
C TYR A 69 3.51 -0.85 -12.22
N GLU A 70 4.64 -1.55 -12.41
CA GLU A 70 5.57 -1.91 -11.33
C GLU A 70 6.19 -0.68 -10.63
N GLU A 71 6.46 0.39 -11.37
CA GLU A 71 7.02 1.61 -10.79
C GLU A 71 5.97 2.34 -9.95
N LEU A 72 4.71 2.33 -10.39
CA LEU A 72 3.59 2.92 -9.67
C LEU A 72 3.28 2.15 -8.39
N THR A 73 3.25 0.81 -8.43
CA THR A 73 3.00 -0.01 -7.23
C THR A 73 4.15 0.12 -6.24
N LYS A 74 5.41 0.14 -6.69
CA LYS A 74 6.57 0.36 -5.82
C LYS A 74 6.55 1.74 -5.15
N LEU A 75 6.15 2.77 -5.90
CA LEU A 75 6.06 4.13 -5.37
C LEU A 75 4.91 4.27 -4.37
N MET A 76 3.79 3.59 -4.61
CA MET A 76 2.72 3.44 -3.62
C MET A 76 3.23 2.72 -2.36
N SER A 77 3.90 1.56 -2.49
CA SER A 77 4.42 0.81 -1.34
C SER A 77 5.39 1.60 -0.50
N ASN A 78 6.36 2.26 -1.11
CA ASN A 78 7.34 3.07 -0.37
C ASN A 78 6.70 4.18 0.48
N HIS A 79 5.52 4.68 0.07
CA HIS A 79 4.85 5.77 0.77
C HIS A 79 3.78 5.29 1.75
N PHE A 80 2.99 4.28 1.40
CA PHE A 80 1.89 3.79 2.25
C PHE A 80 2.36 2.80 3.31
N GLU A 81 3.43 2.07 3.01
CA GLU A 81 4.08 1.14 3.93
C GLU A 81 5.58 1.43 3.85
N PRO A 82 6.03 2.58 4.38
CA PRO A 82 7.45 2.83 4.48
C PRO A 82 8.04 1.64 5.25
N LYS A 83 9.01 0.96 4.65
CA LYS A 83 9.72 -0.13 5.31
C LYS A 83 10.10 0.38 6.71
N PRO A 84 9.69 -0.31 7.79
CA PRO A 84 10.04 0.13 9.12
C PRO A 84 11.56 0.27 9.17
N SER A 85 12.02 1.50 9.40
CA SER A 85 13.45 1.78 9.50
C SER A 85 13.98 1.07 10.74
N GLU A 86 15.15 0.43 10.67
CA GLU A 86 15.81 -0.17 11.84
C GLU A 86 15.88 0.83 13.02
N LEU A 87 16.08 2.11 12.72
CA LEU A 87 16.11 3.18 13.71
C LEU A 87 14.73 3.42 14.35
N MET A 88 13.66 3.29 13.59
CA MET A 88 12.28 3.47 14.06
C MET A 88 11.82 2.26 14.88
N GLU A 89 12.16 1.04 14.47
CA GLU A 89 11.89 -0.18 15.25
C GLU A 89 12.66 -0.16 16.57
N ARG A 90 13.94 0.22 16.55
CA ARG A 90 14.73 0.41 17.77
C ARG A 90 14.13 1.48 18.67
N ASN A 91 13.67 2.59 18.10
CA ASN A 91 12.99 3.63 18.86
C ASN A 91 11.67 3.14 19.48
N ASN A 92 10.91 2.31 18.79
CA ASN A 92 9.68 1.69 19.30
C ASN A 92 10.00 0.71 20.44
N PHE A 93 11.06 -0.08 20.31
CA PHE A 93 11.55 -0.96 21.38
C PHE A 93 12.01 -0.16 22.60
N ASP A 94 12.82 0.88 22.41
CA ASP A 94 13.34 1.73 23.49
C ASP A 94 12.22 2.51 24.22
N LYS A 95 11.13 2.83 23.52
CA LYS A 95 9.95 3.51 24.08
C LYS A 95 8.92 2.56 24.68
N ALA A 96 9.04 1.25 24.46
CA ALA A 96 8.07 0.30 24.99
C ALA A 96 8.20 0.21 26.52
N SER A 97 7.22 0.76 27.23
CA SER A 97 7.05 0.61 28.67
C SER A 97 5.93 -0.37 28.99
N GLN A 98 6.04 -1.07 30.12
CA GLN A 98 4.97 -1.89 30.65
C GLN A 98 3.78 -1.01 31.04
N GLU A 99 2.57 -1.34 30.57
CA GLU A 99 1.37 -0.59 30.91
C GLU A 99 0.86 -0.94 32.32
N GLN A 100 0.09 -0.02 32.92
CA GLN A 100 -0.46 -0.22 34.25
C GLN A 100 -1.49 -1.36 34.24
N GLY A 101 -1.16 -2.48 34.87
CA GLY A 101 -1.98 -3.70 34.88
C GLY A 101 -1.60 -4.72 33.80
N GLU A 102 -0.62 -4.43 32.93
CA GLU A 102 -0.04 -5.42 32.01
C GLU A 102 0.81 -6.42 32.82
N SER A 103 0.63 -7.72 32.58
CA SER A 103 1.51 -8.73 33.18
C SER A 103 2.91 -8.64 32.59
N ILE A 104 3.92 -9.00 33.37
CA ILE A 104 5.31 -9.08 32.90
C ILE A 104 5.42 -10.06 31.71
N ALA A 105 4.63 -11.14 31.71
CA ALA A 105 4.60 -12.10 30.62
C ALA A 105 4.07 -11.48 29.31
N ASP A 106 3.01 -10.67 29.41
CA ASP A 106 2.39 -10.00 28.25
C ASP A 106 3.31 -8.90 27.71
N PHE A 107 3.93 -8.13 28.61
CA PHE A 107 4.93 -7.14 28.25
C PHE A 107 6.13 -7.76 27.52
N THR A 108 6.64 -8.89 28.03
CA THR A 108 7.76 -9.60 27.40
C THR A 108 7.36 -10.20 26.05
N ALA A 109 6.14 -10.71 25.91
CA ALA A 109 5.62 -11.21 24.65
C ALA A 109 5.45 -10.09 23.60
N ARG A 110 5.05 -8.89 24.04
CA ARG A 110 4.97 -7.69 23.20
C ARG A 110 6.34 -7.19 22.78
N LEU A 111 7.30 -7.10 23.70
CA LEU A 111 8.68 -6.71 23.41
C LEU A 111 9.34 -7.65 22.39
N LYS A 112 9.12 -8.96 22.49
CA LYS A 112 9.63 -9.94 21.52
C LYS A 112 9.04 -9.80 20.11
N LYS A 113 7.88 -9.15 19.96
CA LYS A 113 7.30 -8.84 18.64
C LYS A 113 7.87 -7.57 18.01
N LEU A 114 8.58 -6.76 18.80
CA LEU A 114 9.22 -5.50 18.39
C LEU A 114 10.73 -5.66 18.16
N ALA A 115 11.26 -6.89 18.24
CA ALA A 115 12.68 -7.23 18.18
C ALA A 115 12.99 -8.21 17.05
#